data_AF-A4A006-F1
#
_entry.id   AF-A4A006-F1
#
_cell.length_a   1.000
_cell.length_b   1.000
_cell.length_c   1.000
_cell.angle_alpha   90.00
_cell.angle_beta   90.00
_cell.angle_gamma   90.00
#
_symmetry.space_group_name_H-M   'P 1'
#
loop_
_entity.id
_entity.type
_entity.pdbx_description
1 polymer ?
#
loop_
_entity_poly.entity_id
_entity_poly.type
_entity_poly.pdbx_seq_one_letter_code
_entity_poly.pdbx_strand_id
1 'polypeptide(L)' 'MDDHSQQHKYQVSVGHASVVVQSASAHEAIRAAREKLCRDFPRLWDVIAKLADSRFQVLDLWPAT' A
#
# COMPACT_ATOMS: atom_id res chain seq x y z
N MET A 1 -21.42 -9.39 -15.23
CA MET A 1 -20.89 -8.04 -15.01
C MET A 1 -19.52 -8.24 -14.43
N ASP A 2 -18.56 -8.47 -15.32
CA ASP A 2 -17.19 -8.76 -14.95
C ASP A 2 -16.50 -7.40 -14.86
N ASP A 3 -16.63 -6.78 -13.68
CA ASP A 3 -15.89 -5.58 -13.34
C ASP A 3 -14.42 -6.00 -13.17
N HIS A 4 -13.72 -6.14 -14.30
CA HIS A 4 -12.28 -6.30 -14.34
C HIS A 4 -11.66 -4.95 -13.96
N SER A 5 -11.85 -4.53 -12.71
CA SER A 5 -11.02 -3.51 -12.06
C SER A 5 -9.58 -3.98 -12.19
N GLN A 6 -8.83 -3.43 -13.15
CA GLN A 6 -7.45 -3.80 -13.41
C GLN A 6 -6.66 -3.52 -12.13
N GLN A 7 -6.22 -4.58 -11.44
CA GLN A 7 -5.40 -4.44 -10.24
C GLN A 7 -3.96 -4.19 -10.67
N HIS A 8 -3.42 -3.05 -10.27
CA HIS A 8 -2.03 -2.69 -10.48
C HIS A 8 -1.21 -3.13 -9.27
N LYS A 9 0.07 -3.45 -9.51
CA LYS A 9 1.03 -3.67 -8.43
C LYS A 9 1.60 -2.33 -8.02
N TYR A 10 1.50 -2.01 -6.73
CA TYR A 10 2.09 -0.82 -6.15
C TYR A 10 3.12 -1.22 -5.12
N GLN A 11 4.29 -0.58 -5.14
CA GLN A 11 5.20 -0.55 -4.00
C GLN A 11 4.83 0.65 -3.13
N VAL A 12 4.45 0.38 -1.90
CA VAL A 12 4.12 1.41 -0.91
C VAL A 12 5.17 1.40 0.19
N SER A 13 5.72 2.57 0.48
CA SER A 13 6.80 2.74 1.46
C SER A 13 6.43 3.75 2.54
N VAL A 14 6.86 3.51 3.77
CA VAL A 14 6.74 4.43 4.90
C VAL A 14 8.01 4.38 5.75
N GLY A 15 8.73 5.49 5.81
CA GLY A 15 10.08 5.50 6.39
C GLY A 15 10.99 4.48 5.68
N HIS A 16 11.51 3.51 6.43
CA HIS A 16 12.36 2.43 5.90
C HIS A 16 11.59 1.15 5.56
N ALA A 17 10.29 1.07 5.85
CA ALA A 17 9.48 -0.10 5.54
C ALA A 17 8.84 0.04 4.17
N SER A 18 8.81 -1.04 3.39
CA SER A 18 8.14 -1.08 2.10
C SER A 18 7.42 -2.41 1.89
N VAL A 19 6.24 -2.37 1.28
CA VAL A 19 5.46 -3.55 0.91
C VAL A 19 4.94 -3.40 -0.51
N VAL A 20 4.80 -4.53 -1.20
CA VAL A 20 4.14 -4.58 -2.50
C VAL A 20 2.71 -5.07 -2.30
N VAL A 21 1.75 -4.36 -2.88
CA VAL A 21 0.32 -4.67 -2.82
C VAL A 21 -0.30 -4.61 -4.21
N GLN A 22 -1.40 -5.34 -4.41
CA GLN A 22 -2.22 -5.25 -5.61
C GLN A 22 -3.49 -4.47 -5.27
N SER A 23 -3.81 -3.45 -6.06
CA SER A 23 -4.96 -2.57 -5.80
C SER A 23 -5.44 -1.91 -7.09
N ALA A 24 -6.69 -1.45 -7.14
CA ALA A 24 -7.22 -0.78 -8.32
C ALA A 24 -6.75 0.69 -8.43
N SER A 25 -6.25 1.27 -7.33
CA SER A 25 -5.74 2.65 -7.30
C SER A 25 -4.64 2.83 -6.25
N ALA A 26 -3.86 3.92 -6.38
CA ALA A 26 -2.85 4.31 -5.40
C ALA A 26 -3.43 4.55 -3.99
N HIS A 27 -4.65 5.10 -3.90
CA HIS A 27 -5.32 5.32 -2.60
C HIS A 27 -5.68 3.99 -1.92
N GLU A 28 -6.22 3.03 -2.68
CA GLU A 28 -6.45 1.68 -2.16
C GLU A 28 -5.14 0.96 -1.80
N ALA A 29 -4.07 1.20 -2.56
CA ALA A 29 -2.76 0.65 -2.25
C ALA A 29 -2.25 1.11 -0.88
N ILE A 30 -2.46 2.37 -0.50
CA ILE A 30 -2.10 2.87 0.84
C ILE A 30 -2.88 2.13 1.93
N ARG A 31 -4.19 1.92 1.74
CA ARG A 31 -5.01 1.16 2.70
C ARG A 31 -4.53 -0.28 2.84
N ALA A 32 -4.32 -0.98 1.73
CA ALA A 32 -3.84 -2.35 1.71
C ALA A 32 -2.43 -2.48 2.32
N ALA A 33 -1.54 -1.53 2.01
CA ALA A 33 -0.19 -1.47 2.56
C ALA A 33 -0.19 -1.23 4.07
N ARG A 34 -1.04 -0.33 4.56
CA ARG A 34 -1.20 -0.07 6.00
C ARG A 34 -1.63 -1.33 6.75
N GLU A 35 -2.64 -2.04 6.24
CA GLU A 35 -3.08 -3.30 6.85
C GLU A 35 -1.97 -4.35 6.87
N LYS A 36 -1.23 -4.48 5.77
CA LYS A 36 -0.11 -5.41 5.67
C LYS A 36 1.01 -5.05 6.65
N LEU A 37 1.43 -3.79 6.70
CA LEU A 37 2.45 -3.30 7.63
C LEU A 37 2.03 -3.45 9.09
N CYS A 38 0.75 -3.23 9.41
CA CYS A 38 0.20 -3.49 10.74
C CYS A 38 0.31 -4.97 11.15
N ARG A 39 0.12 -5.91 10.22
CA ARG A 39 0.29 -7.35 10.46
C ARG A 39 1.76 -7.75 10.55
N ASP A 40 2.61 -7.17 9.70
CA ASP A 40 4.04 -7.49 9.62
C ASP A 40 4.80 -6.88 10.82
N PHE A 41 4.32 -5.76 11.38
CA PHE A 41 4.90 -5.05 12.53
C PHE A 41 3.87 -4.80 13.64
N PRO A 42 3.40 -5.86 14.35
CA PRO A 42 2.32 -5.72 15.33
C PRO A 42 2.68 -4.81 16.52
N ARG A 43 3.97 -4.69 16.86
CA ARG A 43 4.46 -3.77 17.90
C ARG A 43 4.38 -2.29 17.51
N LEU A 44 4.23 -2.00 16.23
CA LEU A 44 4.10 -0.64 15.68
C LEU A 44 2.69 -0.38 15.14
N TRP A 45 1.73 -1.27 15.44
CA TRP A 45 0.39 -1.21 14.90
C TRP A 45 -0.30 0.14 15.18
N ASP A 46 -0.20 0.62 16.42
CA ASP A 46 -0.82 1.86 16.88
C ASP A 46 -0.22 3.10 16.19
N VAL A 47 1.07 3.06 15.85
CA VAL A 47 1.73 4.09 15.06
C VAL A 47 1.27 4.02 13.60
N ILE A 48 1.40 2.85 12.97
CA ILE A 48 1.11 2.66 11.54
C ILE A 48 -0.37 2.91 11.24
N ALA A 49 -1.29 2.48 12.11
CA ALA A 49 -2.72 2.67 11.94
C ALA A 49 -3.12 4.16 11.94
N LYS A 50 -2.39 5.02 12.67
CA LYS A 50 -2.70 6.45 12.83
C LYS A 50 -1.93 7.38 11.88
N LEU A 51 -0.98 6.86 11.09
CA LEU A 51 -0.19 7.68 10.16
C LEU A 51 -1.09 8.33 9.10
N ALA A 52 -0.85 9.60 8.79
CA ALA A 52 -1.52 10.25 7.66
C ALA A 52 -1.07 9.61 6.33
N ASP A 53 -1.99 9.54 5.35
CA ASP A 53 -1.70 8.97 4.02
C ASP A 53 -0.54 9.69 3.32
N SER A 54 -0.33 10.99 3.60
CA SER A 54 0.80 11.78 3.09
C SER A 54 2.18 11.28 3.52
N ARG A 55 2.26 10.38 4.50
CA ARG A 55 3.51 9.73 4.91
C ARG A 55 3.85 8.49 4.09
N PHE A 56 2.91 7.99 3.31
CA PHE A 56 3.09 6.85 2.44
C PHE A 56 3.54 7.32 1.05
N GLN A 57 4.62 6.72 0.56
CA GLN A 57 5.10 6.90 -0.80
C GLN A 57 4.59 5.74 -1.63
N VAL A 58 3.93 6.03 -2.75
CA VAL A 58 3.36 5.02 -3.64
C VAL A 58 4.09 5.08 -4.98
N LEU A 59 4.63 3.94 -5.39
CA LEU A 59 5.22 3.74 -6.71
C LEU A 59 4.38 2.69 -7.45
N ASP A 60 3.81 3.05 -8.59
CA ASP A 60 3.18 2.08 -9.48
C ASP A 60 4.27 1.24 -10.15
N LEU A 61 4.15 -0.08 -10.04
CA LEU A 61 5.05 -1.07 -10.62
C LEU A 61 4.46 -1.68 -11.90
N TRP A 62 3.39 -1.10 -12.47
CA TRP A 62 2.94 -1.45 -13.82
C TRP A 62 4.11 -1.35 -14.79
N PRO A 63 4.27 -2.28 -15.75
CA PRO A 63 5.48 -2.36 -16.55
C PRO A 63 5.75 -1.03 -17.25
N ALA A 64 6.86 -0.39 -16.86
CA ALA A 64 7.55 0.56 -17.70
C ALA A 64 7.90 -0.19 -18.99
N THR A 65 7.41 0.34 -20.11
CA THR A 65 7.63 -0.19 -21.45
C THR A 65 9.11 -0.31 -21.78
#